data_AF-A0A944N9X1-F1
#
_entry.id   AF-A0A944N9X1-F1
#
_cell.length_a   1.000
_cell.length_b   1.000
_cell.length_c   1.000
_cell.angle_alpha   90.00
_cell.angle_beta   90.00
_cell.angle_gamma   90.00
#
_symmetry.space_group_name_H-M   'P 1'
#
loop_
_entity.id
_entity.type
_entity.pdbx_description
1 polymer ?
#
loop_
_entity_poly.entity_id
_entity_poly.type
_entity_poly.pdbx_seq_one_letter_code
_entity_poly.pdbx_strand_id
1 'polypeptide(L)'
;MTYSQDQVITVSDFNSMVNDTNGVVATGTGSSGYGEVPIATVSQGEIITSAKITELRNTINTAANHQGTTVNIPPVANLEASDTAIAHIPATDTYDIPTAITAITTNVNNVAGDSLALVSNAHTVTARSSNWSGEINAEAKAIFPSEDATRHFFNSGGEIRIDFHHPNSASSPGQDNAWRSGISNMGTIIFGFNGTTRTGSAGTPNTGFGYYNLTSGFNQIFNGTNILSGAYSTNDIYVDARYTSGTYVGGNGAKGREIEFRFRLVDQHSSYEDVVASGTNVKLSYKYAATYLSNISTPTFSNLANVF
;
A
#
# COMPACT_ATOMS: atom_id res chain seq x y z
N MET A 1 -8.88 -9.09 -28.59
CA MET A 1 -8.57 -9.63 -29.93
C MET A 1 -9.04 -11.08 -29.97
N THR A 2 -9.47 -11.60 -31.11
CA THR A 2 -10.05 -12.95 -31.23
C THR A 2 -9.27 -13.72 -32.29
N TYR A 3 -8.62 -14.81 -31.90
CA TYR A 3 -7.87 -15.65 -32.84
C TYR A 3 -8.67 -16.92 -33.14
N SER A 4 -8.45 -17.50 -34.33
CA SER A 4 -8.86 -18.88 -34.63
C SER A 4 -7.74 -19.86 -34.27
N GLN A 5 -8.10 -21.13 -34.13
CA GLN A 5 -7.11 -22.21 -34.09
C GLN A 5 -6.23 -22.13 -35.35
N ASP A 6 -4.93 -22.34 -35.17
CA ASP A 6 -3.91 -22.26 -36.22
C ASP A 6 -3.67 -20.86 -36.85
N GLN A 7 -4.18 -19.77 -36.24
CA GLN A 7 -3.91 -18.39 -36.69
C GLN A 7 -2.56 -17.82 -36.21
N VAL A 8 -1.74 -17.35 -37.16
CA VAL A 8 -0.46 -16.68 -36.88
C VAL A 8 -0.61 -15.42 -36.03
N ILE A 9 -0.08 -15.44 -34.80
CA ILE A 9 0.14 -14.25 -33.99
C ILE A 9 1.17 -13.37 -34.70
N THR A 10 0.81 -12.13 -35.01
CA THR A 10 1.75 -11.18 -35.58
C THR A 10 2.68 -10.60 -34.50
N VAL A 11 3.84 -10.08 -34.91
CA VAL A 11 4.72 -9.30 -34.00
C VAL A 11 3.95 -8.13 -33.36
N SER A 12 3.03 -7.51 -34.09
CA SER A 12 2.13 -6.47 -33.56
C SER A 12 1.20 -6.98 -32.46
N ASP A 13 0.57 -8.15 -32.64
CA ASP A 13 -0.30 -8.76 -31.63
C ASP A 13 0.47 -9.07 -30.34
N PHE A 14 1.63 -9.73 -30.47
CA PHE A 14 2.48 -10.07 -29.33
C PHE A 14 2.97 -8.83 -28.59
N ASN A 15 3.39 -7.79 -29.31
CA ASN A 15 3.83 -6.54 -28.72
C ASN A 15 2.68 -5.81 -28.01
N SER A 16 1.44 -5.88 -28.52
CA SER A 16 0.27 -5.35 -27.80
C SER A 16 0.07 -6.09 -26.48
N MET A 17 0.05 -7.42 -26.49
CA MET A 17 -0.13 -8.24 -25.28
C MET A 17 0.98 -8.01 -24.24
N VAL A 18 2.23 -7.84 -24.68
CA VAL A 18 3.36 -7.45 -23.83
C VAL A 18 3.16 -6.06 -23.23
N ASN A 19 2.77 -5.06 -24.03
CA ASN A 19 2.55 -3.70 -23.55
C ASN A 19 1.41 -3.63 -22.54
N ASP A 20 0.29 -4.31 -22.80
CA ASP A 20 -0.87 -4.37 -21.90
C ASP A 20 -0.50 -5.06 -20.57
N THR A 21 0.24 -6.17 -20.63
CA THR A 21 0.74 -6.88 -19.44
C THR A 21 1.73 -6.03 -18.64
N ASN A 22 2.67 -5.35 -19.32
CA ASN A 22 3.62 -4.42 -18.70
C ASN A 22 2.91 -3.21 -18.06
N GLY A 23 1.76 -2.79 -18.60
CA GLY A 23 0.91 -1.76 -17.99
C GLY A 23 0.36 -2.15 -16.60
N VAL A 24 0.22 -3.45 -16.33
CA VAL A 24 -0.16 -4.01 -15.03
C VAL A 24 1.06 -4.21 -14.13
N VAL A 25 2.08 -4.95 -14.60
CA VAL A 25 3.17 -5.41 -13.70
C VAL A 25 4.35 -4.47 -13.59
N ALA A 26 4.70 -3.73 -14.64
CA ALA A 26 5.95 -2.97 -14.69
C ALA A 26 5.75 -1.55 -14.13
N THR A 27 6.36 -0.53 -14.75
CA THR A 27 6.28 0.86 -14.27
C THR A 27 4.84 1.36 -14.10
N GLY A 28 3.97 1.07 -15.09
CA GLY A 28 2.59 1.56 -15.14
C GLY A 28 2.44 3.08 -15.01
N THR A 29 1.19 3.54 -14.86
CA THR A 29 0.88 4.95 -14.62
C THR A 29 -0.32 5.09 -13.69
N GLY A 30 -0.26 6.03 -12.75
CA GLY A 30 -1.29 6.19 -11.71
C GLY A 30 -1.54 4.87 -10.99
N SER A 31 -2.80 4.51 -10.82
CA SER A 31 -3.28 3.27 -10.19
C SER A 31 -2.91 1.95 -10.92
N SER A 32 -1.90 1.94 -11.79
CA SER A 32 -1.37 0.72 -12.42
C SER A 32 0.16 0.67 -12.32
N GLY A 33 0.70 -0.55 -12.46
CA GLY A 33 2.13 -0.82 -12.34
C GLY A 33 2.49 -1.31 -10.93
N TYR A 34 3.13 -2.47 -10.85
CA TYR A 34 3.68 -3.04 -9.62
C TYR A 34 5.20 -2.87 -9.50
N GLY A 35 5.89 -2.36 -10.52
CA GLY A 35 7.34 -2.15 -10.49
C GLY A 35 8.20 -3.38 -10.77
N GLU A 36 7.61 -4.46 -11.29
CA GLU A 36 8.38 -5.61 -11.77
C GLU A 36 9.15 -5.28 -13.06
N VAL A 37 10.11 -6.14 -13.42
CA VAL A 37 10.89 -6.01 -14.66
C VAL A 37 9.95 -6.15 -15.87
N PRO A 38 9.96 -5.21 -16.84
CA PRO A 38 9.12 -5.29 -18.03
C PRO A 38 9.59 -6.38 -18.99
N ILE A 39 8.64 -7.08 -19.60
CA ILE A 39 8.88 -8.02 -20.71
C ILE A 39 9.29 -7.24 -21.95
N ALA A 40 10.24 -7.76 -22.72
CA ALA A 40 10.70 -7.14 -23.96
C ALA A 40 9.72 -7.36 -25.14
N THR A 41 9.55 -6.33 -25.96
CA THR A 41 8.87 -6.43 -27.26
C THR A 41 9.79 -7.04 -28.33
N VAL A 42 9.21 -7.38 -29.47
CA VAL A 42 9.83 -8.10 -30.59
C VAL A 42 9.96 -7.18 -31.80
N SER A 43 11.12 -7.18 -32.47
CA SER A 43 11.33 -6.38 -33.67
C SER A 43 10.55 -6.95 -34.86
N GLN A 44 10.13 -6.12 -35.81
CA GLN A 44 9.47 -6.60 -37.02
C GLN A 44 10.39 -7.54 -37.82
N GLY A 45 9.89 -8.73 -38.15
CA GLY A 45 10.67 -9.77 -38.85
C GLY A 45 11.44 -10.73 -37.93
N GLU A 46 11.47 -10.51 -36.61
CA GLU A 46 11.94 -11.52 -35.66
C GLU A 46 10.91 -12.66 -35.48
N ILE A 47 11.40 -13.84 -35.15
CA ILE A 47 10.58 -14.98 -34.74
C ILE A 47 10.16 -14.82 -33.28
N ILE A 48 8.88 -15.01 -32.99
CA ILE A 48 8.35 -15.13 -31.64
C ILE A 48 8.64 -16.55 -31.14
N THR A 49 9.65 -16.70 -30.29
CA THR A 49 10.08 -18.00 -29.72
C THR A 49 9.21 -18.43 -28.54
N SER A 50 9.12 -19.74 -28.27
CA SER A 50 8.47 -20.33 -27.08
C SER A 50 8.88 -19.66 -25.76
N ALA A 51 10.15 -19.24 -25.63
CA ALA A 51 10.67 -18.51 -24.47
C ALA A 51 9.94 -17.17 -24.23
N LYS A 52 9.76 -16.34 -25.27
CA LYS A 52 9.06 -15.05 -25.20
C LYS A 52 7.57 -15.22 -24.81
N ILE A 53 6.93 -16.29 -25.28
CA ILE A 53 5.54 -16.64 -24.91
C ILE A 53 5.47 -17.14 -23.46
N THR A 54 6.43 -17.93 -23.03
CA THR A 54 6.56 -18.43 -21.65
C THR A 54 6.76 -17.27 -20.66
N GLU A 55 7.55 -16.27 -21.04
CA GLU A 55 7.77 -15.05 -20.26
C GLU A 55 6.47 -14.23 -20.09
N LEU A 56 5.74 -13.98 -21.18
CA LEU A 56 4.41 -13.36 -21.15
C LEU A 56 3.43 -14.14 -20.26
N ARG A 57 3.33 -15.45 -20.49
CA ARG A 57 2.44 -16.37 -19.76
C ARG A 57 2.74 -16.41 -18.26
N ASN A 58 4.02 -16.45 -17.87
CA ASN A 58 4.41 -16.46 -16.47
C ASN A 58 4.15 -15.11 -15.80
N THR A 59 4.34 -14.01 -16.50
CA THR A 59 4.07 -12.67 -15.98
C THR A 59 2.58 -12.43 -15.74
N ILE A 60 1.72 -12.88 -16.66
CA ILE A 60 0.26 -12.89 -16.46
C ILE A 60 -0.09 -13.75 -15.23
N ASN A 61 0.52 -14.92 -15.07
CA ASN A 61 0.31 -15.81 -13.92
C ASN A 61 0.73 -15.15 -12.60
N THR A 62 1.84 -14.40 -12.58
CA THR A 62 2.30 -13.64 -11.41
C THR A 62 1.32 -12.54 -11.02
N ALA A 63 0.86 -11.75 -12.00
CA ALA A 63 -0.16 -10.72 -11.77
C ALA A 63 -1.47 -11.32 -11.24
N ALA A 64 -1.94 -12.39 -11.88
CA ALA A 64 -3.16 -13.09 -11.51
C ALA A 64 -3.11 -13.64 -10.08
N ASN A 65 -2.01 -14.33 -9.72
CA ASN A 65 -1.78 -14.81 -8.36
C ASN A 65 -1.73 -13.66 -7.35
N HIS A 66 -1.00 -12.58 -7.65
CA HIS A 66 -0.91 -11.43 -6.76
C HIS A 66 -2.30 -10.84 -6.43
N GLN A 67 -3.16 -10.76 -7.43
CA GLN A 67 -4.51 -10.19 -7.34
C GLN A 67 -5.55 -11.13 -6.74
N GLY A 68 -5.30 -12.45 -6.73
CA GLY A 68 -6.34 -13.46 -6.53
C GLY A 68 -7.31 -13.57 -7.72
N THR A 69 -6.87 -13.17 -8.91
CA THR A 69 -7.65 -13.24 -10.16
C THR A 69 -7.53 -14.63 -10.77
N THR A 70 -8.66 -15.31 -10.98
CA THR A 70 -8.68 -16.54 -11.79
C THR A 70 -8.44 -16.18 -13.26
N VAL A 71 -7.35 -16.69 -13.83
CA VAL A 71 -7.04 -16.61 -15.27
C VAL A 71 -6.96 -18.01 -15.87
N ASN A 72 -7.24 -18.12 -17.17
CA ASN A 72 -7.25 -19.39 -17.87
C ASN A 72 -6.21 -19.38 -19.00
N ILE A 73 -4.98 -19.78 -18.66
CA ILE A 73 -3.77 -19.69 -19.48
C ILE A 73 -3.09 -21.06 -19.57
N PRO A 74 -2.42 -21.39 -20.70
CA PRO A 74 -1.87 -22.72 -20.91
C PRO A 74 -0.82 -23.09 -19.84
N PRO A 75 -0.73 -24.36 -19.41
CA PRO A 75 0.38 -24.88 -18.61
C PRO A 75 1.72 -24.71 -19.35
N VAL A 76 2.82 -24.52 -18.62
CA VAL A 76 4.16 -24.38 -19.21
C VAL A 76 4.57 -25.63 -20.02
N ALA A 77 4.12 -26.82 -19.60
CA ALA A 77 4.34 -28.08 -20.33
C ALA A 77 3.62 -28.15 -21.69
N ASN A 78 2.70 -27.22 -21.99
CA ASN A 78 2.01 -27.14 -23.28
C ASN A 78 2.66 -26.08 -24.21
N LEU A 79 3.80 -25.49 -23.81
CA LEU A 79 4.53 -24.46 -24.57
C LEU A 79 5.80 -25.07 -25.20
N GLU A 80 5.59 -26.00 -26.14
CA GLU A 80 6.68 -26.75 -26.77
C GLU A 80 7.63 -25.90 -27.64
N ALA A 81 8.87 -26.36 -27.79
CA ALA A 81 9.96 -25.56 -28.37
C ALA A 81 9.93 -25.35 -29.89
N SER A 82 8.96 -25.94 -30.60
CA SER A 82 8.84 -25.87 -32.06
C SER A 82 7.41 -25.60 -32.57
N ASP A 83 6.40 -25.68 -31.71
CA ASP A 83 5.08 -25.17 -32.07
C ASP A 83 5.08 -23.66 -31.92
N THR A 84 4.88 -22.99 -33.04
CA THR A 84 4.46 -21.60 -33.05
C THR A 84 3.28 -21.40 -32.08
N ALA A 85 3.30 -20.31 -31.32
CA ALA A 85 2.37 -19.80 -30.30
C ALA A 85 0.84 -19.86 -30.56
N ILE A 86 0.49 -20.38 -31.72
CA ILE A 86 -0.63 -20.09 -32.58
C ILE A 86 -1.89 -20.91 -32.23
N ALA A 87 -1.70 -22.18 -31.84
CA ALA A 87 -2.79 -23.14 -31.71
C ALA A 87 -3.57 -23.08 -30.38
N HIS A 88 -3.23 -22.16 -29.46
CA HIS A 88 -3.78 -22.13 -28.09
C HIS A 88 -4.16 -20.73 -27.57
N ILE A 89 -4.49 -19.81 -28.49
CA ILE A 89 -5.19 -18.54 -28.21
C ILE A 89 -6.60 -18.41 -28.88
N PRO A 90 -7.36 -19.46 -29.25
CA PRO A 90 -8.76 -19.26 -29.65
C PRO A 90 -9.65 -18.88 -28.47
N ALA A 91 -10.57 -17.93 -28.68
CA ALA A 91 -11.63 -17.60 -27.72
C ALA A 91 -12.69 -18.71 -27.53
N THR A 92 -12.45 -19.89 -28.10
CA THR A 92 -13.29 -21.10 -28.04
C THR A 92 -12.51 -22.32 -27.59
N ASP A 93 -11.22 -22.18 -27.25
CA ASP A 93 -10.40 -23.24 -26.69
C ASP A 93 -10.34 -23.13 -25.16
N THR A 94 -9.66 -24.06 -24.50
CA THR A 94 -9.60 -24.10 -23.03
C THR A 94 -8.78 -22.95 -22.44
N TYR A 95 -8.03 -22.17 -23.23
CA TYR A 95 -7.17 -21.08 -22.73
C TYR A 95 -7.27 -19.82 -23.60
N ASP A 96 -7.26 -18.64 -22.97
CA ASP A 96 -7.42 -17.34 -23.62
C ASP A 96 -6.52 -16.28 -22.96
N ILE A 97 -5.38 -16.00 -23.61
CA ILE A 97 -4.40 -15.01 -23.15
C ILE A 97 -4.96 -13.57 -23.20
N PRO A 98 -5.59 -13.08 -24.29
CA PRO A 98 -6.26 -11.78 -24.32
C PRO A 98 -7.29 -11.56 -23.20
N THR A 99 -8.11 -12.56 -22.89
CA THR A 99 -9.08 -12.47 -21.77
C THR A 99 -8.36 -12.49 -20.42
N ALA A 100 -7.29 -13.29 -20.26
CA ALA A 100 -6.47 -13.26 -19.05
C ALA A 100 -5.80 -11.90 -18.82
N ILE A 101 -5.26 -11.28 -19.87
CA ILE A 101 -4.70 -9.91 -19.84
C ILE A 101 -5.79 -8.90 -19.44
N THR A 102 -6.98 -9.00 -20.06
CA THR A 102 -8.13 -8.13 -19.71
C THR A 102 -8.53 -8.28 -18.24
N ALA A 103 -8.52 -9.52 -17.70
CA ALA A 103 -8.82 -9.80 -16.30
C ALA A 103 -7.78 -9.17 -15.35
N ILE A 104 -6.47 -9.35 -15.60
CA ILE A 104 -5.44 -8.74 -14.74
C ILE A 104 -5.39 -7.22 -14.85
N THR A 105 -5.75 -6.65 -16.00
CA THR A 105 -5.88 -5.19 -16.17
C THR A 105 -7.08 -4.63 -15.40
N THR A 106 -8.22 -5.33 -15.45
CA THR A 106 -9.43 -4.95 -14.69
C THR A 106 -9.18 -5.02 -13.18
N ASN A 107 -8.48 -6.05 -12.74
CA ASN A 107 -8.22 -6.35 -11.33
C ASN A 107 -6.89 -5.79 -10.82
N VAL A 108 -6.29 -4.79 -11.49
CA VAL A 108 -4.95 -4.25 -11.15
C VAL A 108 -4.81 -3.71 -9.71
N ASN A 109 -5.92 -3.40 -9.03
CA ASN A 109 -5.92 -2.95 -7.63
C ASN A 109 -6.39 -4.03 -6.62
N ASN A 110 -6.63 -5.26 -7.09
CA ASN A 110 -6.98 -6.38 -6.22
C ASN A 110 -5.72 -7.03 -5.64
N VAL A 111 -5.86 -7.66 -4.48
CA VAL A 111 -4.74 -8.27 -3.75
C VAL A 111 -5.24 -9.54 -3.04
N ALA A 112 -4.56 -10.66 -3.28
CA ALA A 112 -4.82 -11.93 -2.62
C ALA A 112 -4.51 -11.87 -1.11
N GLY A 113 -5.23 -12.66 -0.31
CA GLY A 113 -5.07 -12.64 1.16
C GLY A 113 -3.67 -13.03 1.66
N ASP A 114 -2.96 -13.81 0.85
CA ASP A 114 -1.59 -14.33 1.07
C ASP A 114 -0.49 -13.54 0.32
N SER A 115 -0.85 -12.54 -0.51
CA SER A 115 0.13 -11.73 -1.26
C SER A 115 1.09 -10.91 -0.39
N LEU A 116 0.66 -10.59 0.84
CA LEU A 116 1.20 -9.48 1.63
C LEU A 116 1.83 -9.93 2.96
N ALA A 117 3.07 -9.52 3.23
CA ALA A 117 3.75 -9.71 4.50
C ALA A 117 3.68 -8.45 5.39
N LEU A 118 3.61 -8.63 6.72
CA LEU A 118 3.62 -7.57 7.72
C LEU A 118 5.01 -7.44 8.36
N VAL A 119 5.57 -6.23 8.37
CA VAL A 119 6.75 -5.85 9.16
C VAL A 119 6.28 -4.99 10.33
N SER A 120 6.22 -5.60 11.52
CA SER A 120 5.75 -4.97 12.76
C SER A 120 6.84 -4.13 13.42
N ASN A 121 6.47 -2.95 13.95
CA ASN A 121 7.36 -2.06 14.71
C ASN A 121 8.68 -1.74 13.97
N ALA A 122 8.57 -1.44 12.68
CA ALA A 122 9.69 -1.00 11.83
C ALA A 122 10.32 0.30 12.33
N HIS A 123 9.55 1.14 13.05
CA HIS A 123 10.05 2.33 13.73
C HIS A 123 9.24 2.65 14.98
N THR A 124 9.87 3.32 15.94
CA THR A 124 9.19 3.92 17.10
C THR A 124 9.51 5.41 17.13
N VAL A 125 8.47 6.23 17.01
CA VAL A 125 8.56 7.68 17.21
C VAL A 125 8.96 7.95 18.65
N THR A 126 9.96 8.81 18.86
CA THR A 126 10.58 9.03 20.18
C THR A 126 9.50 9.30 21.24
N ALA A 127 9.59 8.56 22.34
CA ALA A 127 8.63 8.64 23.42
C ALA A 127 8.74 9.96 24.20
N ARG A 128 7.60 10.51 24.65
CA ARG A 128 7.55 11.70 25.50
C ARG A 128 8.44 11.51 26.73
N SER A 129 9.33 12.46 27.02
CA SER A 129 10.26 12.36 28.15
C SER A 129 9.76 13.01 29.46
N SER A 130 8.67 13.79 29.43
CA SER A 130 8.07 14.42 30.61
C SER A 130 6.57 14.13 30.73
N ASN A 131 5.99 14.32 31.91
CA ASN A 131 4.53 14.41 32.03
C ASN A 131 4.01 15.63 31.23
N TRP A 132 2.72 15.61 30.87
CA TRP A 132 2.09 16.60 30.01
C TRP A 132 0.60 16.81 30.32
N SER A 133 0.08 17.94 29.84
CA SER A 133 -1.34 18.29 29.77
C SER A 133 -1.53 19.25 28.58
N GLY A 134 -2.77 19.46 28.12
CA GLY A 134 -3.04 20.18 26.87
C GLY A 134 -2.71 19.33 25.63
N GLU A 135 -2.20 19.96 24.55
CA GLU A 135 -1.85 19.26 23.31
C GLU A 135 -0.36 18.87 23.28
N ILE A 136 -0.09 17.61 22.92
CA ILE A 136 1.24 17.15 22.47
C ILE A 136 1.18 16.67 21.02
N ASN A 137 2.26 16.90 20.27
CA ASN A 137 2.38 16.49 18.88
C ASN A 137 3.72 15.83 18.59
N ALA A 138 3.73 14.87 17.66
CA ALA A 138 4.94 14.33 17.08
C ALA A 138 4.75 14.10 15.58
N GLU A 139 5.86 14.11 14.85
CA GLU A 139 5.89 13.93 13.41
C GLU A 139 6.94 12.90 13.01
N ALA A 140 6.58 12.06 12.05
CA ALA A 140 7.46 11.07 11.47
C ALA A 140 7.15 10.92 9.98
N LYS A 141 8.13 10.44 9.21
CA LYS A 141 7.95 10.22 7.78
C LYS A 141 8.34 8.82 7.34
N ALA A 142 7.60 8.30 6.37
CA ALA A 142 7.96 7.15 5.56
C ALA A 142 8.68 7.65 4.30
N ILE A 143 9.83 7.06 3.99
CA ILE A 143 10.74 7.44 2.90
C ILE A 143 10.97 6.22 2.01
N PHE A 144 10.65 6.36 0.73
CA PHE A 144 10.92 5.37 -0.31
C PHE A 144 12.11 5.77 -1.18
N PRO A 145 12.77 4.82 -1.87
CA PRO A 145 13.89 5.12 -2.78
C PRO A 145 13.52 6.09 -3.91
N SER A 146 12.29 6.00 -4.42
CA SER A 146 11.76 6.85 -5.49
C SER A 146 10.24 6.99 -5.39
N GLU A 147 9.70 7.89 -6.20
CA GLU A 147 8.26 8.11 -6.33
C GLU A 147 7.51 6.97 -7.01
N ASP A 148 8.13 6.37 -8.03
CA ASP A 148 7.63 5.12 -8.63
C ASP A 148 7.62 4.02 -7.57
N ALA A 149 8.67 3.86 -6.76
CA ALA A 149 8.72 2.88 -5.66
C ALA A 149 7.61 3.09 -4.61
N THR A 150 7.27 4.33 -4.26
CA THR A 150 6.09 4.62 -3.41
C THR A 150 4.81 4.20 -4.10
N ARG A 151 4.65 4.52 -5.39
CA ARG A 151 3.46 4.17 -6.16
C ARG A 151 3.30 2.65 -6.26
N HIS A 152 4.36 1.92 -6.59
CA HIS A 152 4.41 0.46 -6.68
C HIS A 152 4.07 -0.21 -5.36
N PHE A 153 4.58 0.31 -4.24
CA PHE A 153 4.20 -0.15 -2.90
C PHE A 153 2.68 -0.05 -2.68
N PHE A 154 2.04 1.10 -2.92
CA PHE A 154 0.59 1.21 -2.71
C PHE A 154 -0.23 0.45 -3.76
N ASN A 155 0.17 0.48 -5.03
CA ASN A 155 -0.51 -0.23 -6.13
C ASN A 155 -0.55 -1.76 -5.90
N SER A 156 0.48 -2.32 -5.27
CA SER A 156 0.53 -3.74 -4.88
C SER A 156 -0.12 -4.05 -3.52
N GLY A 157 -0.93 -3.13 -2.97
CA GLY A 157 -1.65 -3.33 -1.71
C GLY A 157 -0.89 -2.94 -0.44
N GLY A 158 0.17 -2.15 -0.56
CA GLY A 158 0.95 -1.69 0.57
C GLY A 158 0.16 -0.82 1.55
N GLU A 159 0.45 -1.00 2.83
CA GLU A 159 -0.18 -0.30 3.95
C GLU A 159 0.88 0.26 4.89
N ILE A 160 0.68 1.49 5.38
CA ILE A 160 1.40 2.01 6.55
C ILE A 160 0.47 1.90 7.75
N ARG A 161 0.96 1.30 8.84
CA ARG A 161 0.19 0.97 10.03
C ARG A 161 0.73 1.74 11.23
N ILE A 162 -0.17 2.40 11.95
CA ILE A 162 0.14 3.39 12.99
C ILE A 162 -0.49 2.92 14.29
N ASP A 163 0.35 2.58 15.26
CA ASP A 163 -0.05 2.06 16.57
C ASP A 163 0.38 3.04 17.66
N PHE A 164 -0.57 3.61 18.40
CA PHE A 164 -0.26 4.44 19.56
C PHE A 164 0.03 3.57 20.79
N HIS A 165 0.85 4.07 21.70
CA HIS A 165 1.14 3.40 22.97
C HIS A 165 1.30 4.43 24.08
N HIS A 166 0.60 4.22 25.20
CA HIS A 166 0.80 4.95 26.45
C HIS A 166 1.23 3.95 27.55
N PRO A 167 2.30 4.23 28.31
CA PRO A 167 2.87 3.27 29.25
C PRO A 167 1.97 3.02 30.45
N ASN A 168 2.24 1.93 31.18
CA ASN A 168 1.61 1.66 32.47
C ASN A 168 2.31 2.42 33.61
N SER A 169 2.25 3.76 33.54
CA SER A 169 2.67 4.67 34.61
C SER A 169 1.46 5.11 35.46
N ALA A 170 1.77 5.72 36.60
CA ALA A 170 0.83 6.11 37.65
C ALA A 170 0.95 7.60 38.00
N SER A 171 1.14 8.47 37.00
CA SER A 171 1.22 9.93 37.22
C SER A 171 -0.16 10.49 37.54
N SER A 172 -1.18 10.09 36.78
CA SER A 172 -2.57 10.02 37.25
C SER A 172 -3.14 8.65 36.88
N PRO A 173 -3.33 7.72 37.83
CA PRO A 173 -3.86 6.39 37.53
C PRO A 173 -5.23 6.41 36.84
N GLY A 174 -6.04 7.46 37.01
CA GLY A 174 -7.31 7.61 36.29
C GLY A 174 -7.09 7.98 34.83
N GLN A 175 -6.35 9.06 34.59
CA GLN A 175 -6.11 9.62 33.26
C GLN A 175 -5.25 8.70 32.40
N ASP A 176 -4.16 8.17 32.95
CA ASP A 176 -3.25 7.25 32.27
C ASP A 176 -3.98 5.94 31.87
N ASN A 177 -4.94 5.47 32.69
CA ASN A 177 -5.82 4.34 32.33
C ASN A 177 -6.79 4.68 31.21
N ALA A 178 -7.39 5.89 31.23
CA ALA A 178 -8.28 6.33 30.17
C ALA A 178 -7.54 6.39 28.82
N TRP A 179 -6.32 6.96 28.78
CA TRP A 179 -5.48 6.99 27.58
C TRP A 179 -5.16 5.59 27.06
N ARG A 180 -4.75 4.66 27.93
CA ARG A 180 -4.52 3.25 27.53
C ARG A 180 -5.78 2.59 26.95
N SER A 181 -6.93 2.81 27.58
CA SER A 181 -8.21 2.26 27.13
C SER A 181 -8.63 2.83 25.78
N GLY A 182 -8.59 4.16 25.60
CA GLY A 182 -8.91 4.82 24.34
C GLY A 182 -8.02 4.37 23.18
N ILE A 183 -6.70 4.30 23.41
CA ILE A 183 -5.71 3.78 22.45
C ILE A 183 -6.01 2.31 22.09
N SER A 184 -6.29 1.46 23.08
CA SER A 184 -6.63 0.05 22.84
C SER A 184 -7.94 -0.12 22.07
N ASN A 185 -8.94 0.74 22.32
CA ASN A 185 -10.23 0.69 21.64
C ASN A 185 -10.17 1.29 20.23
N MET A 186 -9.26 2.23 19.97
CA MET A 186 -8.98 2.74 18.63
C MET A 186 -8.35 1.67 17.74
N GLY A 187 -7.39 0.92 18.30
CA GLY A 187 -6.57 -0.07 17.61
C GLY A 187 -5.55 0.57 16.67
N THR A 188 -5.05 -0.24 15.73
CA THR A 188 -4.12 0.18 14.67
C THR A 188 -4.86 1.02 13.64
N ILE A 189 -4.34 2.19 13.27
CA ILE A 189 -4.79 2.96 12.10
C ILE A 189 -4.03 2.44 10.88
N ILE A 190 -4.73 2.17 9.78
CA ILE A 190 -4.18 1.57 8.55
C ILE A 190 -4.35 2.58 7.41
N PHE A 191 -3.26 3.21 6.98
CA PHE A 191 -3.20 4.11 5.84
C PHE A 191 -2.83 3.33 4.57
N GLY A 192 -3.72 3.29 3.59
CA GLY A 192 -3.54 2.53 2.34
C GLY A 192 -3.70 3.35 1.08
N PHE A 193 -3.99 2.65 -0.02
CA PHE A 193 -4.05 3.16 -1.40
C PHE A 193 -4.98 4.38 -1.61
N ASN A 194 -6.29 4.23 -1.34
CA ASN A 194 -7.33 5.27 -1.52
C ASN A 194 -8.14 5.55 -0.25
N GLY A 195 -7.73 4.98 0.89
CA GLY A 195 -8.48 5.10 2.13
C GLY A 195 -7.64 4.79 3.36
N THR A 196 -8.10 5.32 4.48
CA THR A 196 -7.61 4.98 5.82
C THR A 196 -8.68 4.17 6.55
N THR A 197 -8.29 3.09 7.21
CA THR A 197 -9.16 2.26 8.07
C THR A 197 -8.53 2.08 9.45
N ARG A 198 -9.13 1.27 10.32
CA ARG A 198 -8.58 0.93 11.64
C ARG A 198 -9.09 -0.42 12.15
N THR A 199 -8.38 -1.03 13.09
CA THR A 199 -8.71 -2.38 13.61
C THR A 199 -9.65 -2.41 14.82
N GLY A 200 -9.72 -1.33 15.62
CA GLY A 200 -10.56 -1.25 16.81
C GLY A 200 -12.00 -0.79 16.55
N SER A 201 -12.67 -0.26 17.57
CA SER A 201 -14.04 0.29 17.52
C SER A 201 -14.16 1.80 17.79
N ALA A 202 -13.16 2.48 18.38
CA ALA A 202 -13.21 3.91 18.70
C ALA A 202 -12.63 4.86 17.63
N GLY A 203 -13.24 6.03 17.45
CA GLY A 203 -12.86 7.07 16.49
C GLY A 203 -13.30 6.80 15.03
N THR A 204 -12.94 7.69 14.11
CA THR A 204 -13.41 7.69 12.73
C THR A 204 -12.23 7.85 11.77
N PRO A 205 -11.86 6.80 10.99
CA PRO A 205 -10.83 6.92 9.96
C PRO A 205 -11.45 7.52 8.69
N ASN A 206 -10.63 8.20 7.89
CA ASN A 206 -11.06 8.78 6.63
C ASN A 206 -10.98 7.74 5.50
N THR A 207 -12.07 6.99 5.31
CA THR A 207 -12.12 5.85 4.38
C THR A 207 -12.00 6.23 2.90
N GLY A 208 -12.15 7.51 2.56
CA GLY A 208 -11.92 8.06 1.21
C GLY A 208 -10.59 8.80 1.05
N PHE A 209 -9.68 8.70 2.02
CA PHE A 209 -8.38 9.37 1.99
C PHE A 209 -7.22 8.40 2.27
N GLY A 210 -6.46 8.08 1.24
CA GLY A 210 -5.21 7.32 1.27
C GLY A 210 -4.08 8.01 0.50
N TYR A 211 -3.10 7.23 0.05
CA TYR A 211 -1.93 7.70 -0.70
C TYR A 211 -2.30 8.62 -1.88
N TYR A 212 -3.24 8.23 -2.75
CA TYR A 212 -3.61 9.03 -3.92
C TYR A 212 -4.37 10.33 -3.60
N ASN A 213 -4.89 10.45 -2.38
CA ASN A 213 -5.60 11.65 -1.91
C ASN A 213 -4.65 12.67 -1.27
N LEU A 214 -3.40 12.30 -0.99
CA LEU A 214 -2.41 13.19 -0.37
C LEU A 214 -2.25 14.50 -1.13
N THR A 215 -2.21 15.59 -0.37
CA THR A 215 -1.80 16.93 -0.83
C THR A 215 -0.50 17.33 -0.11
N SER A 216 0.06 18.49 -0.46
CA SER A 216 1.23 19.07 0.21
C SER A 216 0.92 19.68 1.58
N GLY A 217 -0.36 19.81 1.94
CA GLY A 217 -0.82 20.19 3.27
C GLY A 217 -1.19 18.96 4.10
N PHE A 218 -1.13 19.07 5.43
CA PHE A 218 -1.64 18.03 6.32
C PHE A 218 -3.16 17.93 6.22
N ASN A 219 -3.66 16.73 5.91
CA ASN A 219 -5.09 16.40 5.90
C ASN A 219 -5.37 15.34 6.95
N GLN A 220 -6.50 15.44 7.65
CA GLN A 220 -6.88 14.48 8.68
C GLN A 220 -7.25 13.13 8.07
N ILE A 221 -6.50 12.09 8.45
CA ILE A 221 -6.74 10.69 8.06
C ILE A 221 -7.44 9.89 9.17
N PHE A 222 -7.35 10.36 10.42
CA PHE A 222 -8.09 9.80 11.54
C PHE A 222 -8.55 10.89 12.51
N ASN A 223 -9.82 10.81 12.88
CA ASN A 223 -10.48 11.65 13.88
C ASN A 223 -10.87 10.80 15.09
N GLY A 224 -10.15 10.96 16.19
CA GLY A 224 -10.45 10.37 17.48
C GLY A 224 -10.97 11.41 18.47
N THR A 225 -11.94 12.24 18.09
CA THR A 225 -12.60 13.14 19.05
C THR A 225 -13.35 12.35 20.13
N ASN A 226 -13.15 12.70 21.40
CA ASN A 226 -13.84 12.14 22.57
C ASN A 226 -13.81 10.59 22.66
N ILE A 227 -12.66 9.96 22.38
CA ILE A 227 -12.54 8.48 22.34
C ILE A 227 -12.08 7.84 23.66
N LEU A 228 -11.87 8.65 24.70
CA LEU A 228 -11.50 8.20 26.04
C LEU A 228 -12.74 7.91 26.91
N SER A 229 -12.53 7.51 28.17
CA SER A 229 -13.60 7.07 29.07
C SER A 229 -13.64 7.81 30.41
N GLY A 230 -14.79 7.81 31.08
CA GLY A 230 -14.94 8.38 32.41
C GLY A 230 -14.85 9.90 32.41
N ALA A 231 -14.17 10.47 33.41
CA ALA A 231 -13.97 11.92 33.55
C ALA A 231 -13.07 12.55 32.45
N TYR A 232 -12.35 11.72 31.70
CA TYR A 232 -11.39 12.13 30.66
C TYR A 232 -11.95 11.85 29.24
N SER A 233 -13.25 11.64 29.11
CA SER A 233 -13.92 11.31 27.85
C SER A 233 -13.87 12.41 26.78
N THR A 234 -13.50 13.64 27.16
CA THR A 234 -13.30 14.79 26.25
C THR A 234 -11.94 14.82 25.55
N ASN A 235 -11.09 13.83 25.81
CA ASN A 235 -9.73 13.81 25.27
C ASN A 235 -9.67 13.16 23.88
N ASP A 236 -8.79 13.69 23.04
CA ASP A 236 -8.76 13.40 21.61
C ASP A 236 -7.44 12.78 21.13
N ILE A 237 -7.51 12.02 20.04
CA ILE A 237 -6.36 11.62 19.22
C ILE A 237 -6.62 11.98 17.76
N TYR A 238 -5.68 12.67 17.10
CA TYR A 238 -5.75 12.98 15.67
C TYR A 238 -4.52 12.45 14.94
N VAL A 239 -4.73 11.98 13.71
CA VAL A 239 -3.64 11.71 12.76
C VAL A 239 -3.91 12.45 11.47
N ASP A 240 -2.93 13.24 11.05
CA ASP A 240 -2.91 13.92 9.76
C ASP A 240 -1.79 13.33 8.88
N ALA A 241 -1.97 13.34 7.56
CA ALA A 241 -0.95 12.93 6.59
C ALA A 241 -0.82 13.92 5.43
N ARG A 242 0.39 13.98 4.83
CA ARG A 242 0.71 14.74 3.61
C ARG A 242 1.85 14.10 2.83
N TYR A 243 2.06 14.54 1.59
CA TYR A 243 3.35 14.37 0.92
C TYR A 243 4.25 15.58 1.16
N THR A 244 5.57 15.38 1.16
CA THR A 244 6.54 16.48 1.21
C THR A 244 6.65 17.18 -0.15
N SER A 245 6.33 18.48 -0.22
CA SER A 245 6.49 19.26 -1.46
C SER A 245 7.96 19.50 -1.81
N GLY A 246 8.25 19.63 -3.10
CA GLY A 246 9.64 19.75 -3.60
C GLY A 246 10.33 18.41 -3.89
N THR A 247 9.77 17.31 -3.38
CA THR A 247 9.92 15.99 -4.02
C THR A 247 9.07 15.96 -5.29
N TYR A 248 9.68 15.49 -6.39
CA TYR A 248 9.40 15.84 -7.79
C TYR A 248 7.94 15.77 -8.29
N VAL A 249 7.14 14.79 -7.84
CA VAL A 249 5.83 14.43 -8.43
C VAL A 249 5.97 13.92 -9.87
N GLY A 250 6.60 12.75 -10.00
CA GLY A 250 7.00 12.14 -11.27
C GLY A 250 5.89 11.93 -12.29
N GLY A 251 6.27 11.95 -13.57
CA GLY A 251 5.37 11.93 -14.73
C GLY A 251 4.41 10.74 -14.83
N ASN A 252 4.63 9.69 -14.02
CA ASN A 252 3.78 8.51 -13.91
C ASN A 252 2.67 8.65 -12.82
N GLY A 253 2.48 9.83 -12.22
CA GLY A 253 1.33 10.12 -11.34
C GLY A 253 1.48 9.75 -9.86
N ALA A 254 2.72 9.69 -9.35
CA ALA A 254 3.01 9.46 -7.93
C ALA A 254 2.77 10.71 -7.05
N LYS A 255 2.76 10.55 -5.72
CA LYS A 255 2.53 11.64 -4.73
C LYS A 255 3.77 11.92 -3.88
N GLY A 256 4.94 12.07 -4.49
CA GLY A 256 6.20 12.20 -3.74
C GLY A 256 6.72 10.87 -3.20
N ARG A 257 8.03 10.81 -2.88
CA ARG A 257 8.66 9.61 -2.27
C ARG A 257 8.59 9.62 -0.73
N GLU A 258 8.17 10.74 -0.15
CA GLU A 258 8.15 11.01 1.29
C GLU A 258 6.72 11.34 1.73
N ILE A 259 6.20 10.54 2.66
CA ILE A 259 4.88 10.70 3.28
C ILE A 259 5.10 11.06 4.74
N GLU A 260 4.61 12.23 5.15
CA GLU A 260 4.72 12.73 6.52
C GLU A 260 3.41 12.50 7.27
N PHE A 261 3.54 11.99 8.48
CA PHE A 261 2.45 11.80 9.43
C PHE A 261 2.65 12.71 10.63
N ARG A 262 1.56 13.35 11.06
CA ARG A 262 1.50 14.13 12.29
C ARG A 262 0.50 13.50 13.24
N PHE A 263 0.97 13.18 14.43
CA PHE A 263 0.21 12.61 15.54
C PHE A 263 -0.05 13.73 16.54
N ARG A 264 -1.31 13.88 16.99
CA ARG A 264 -1.69 14.84 18.04
C ARG A 264 -2.53 14.14 19.08
N LEU A 265 -2.20 14.35 20.35
CA LEU A 265 -3.04 13.94 21.49
C LEU A 265 -3.43 15.20 22.24
N VAL A 266 -4.72 15.36 22.53
CA VAL A 266 -5.26 16.54 23.20
C VAL A 266 -5.90 16.13 24.51
N ASP A 267 -5.28 16.54 25.62
CA ASP A 267 -5.85 16.48 26.94
C ASP A 267 -6.71 17.75 27.16
N GLN A 268 -8.01 17.62 26.90
CA GLN A 268 -9.00 18.68 27.12
C GLN A 268 -9.48 18.72 28.59
N HIS A 269 -9.18 17.68 29.37
CA HIS A 269 -9.54 17.62 30.77
C HIS A 269 -8.84 18.73 31.56
N SER A 270 -9.61 19.51 32.32
CA SER A 270 -9.14 20.77 32.93
C SER A 270 -9.61 20.99 34.37
N SER A 271 -10.27 20.00 34.98
CA SER A 271 -10.92 20.15 36.30
C SER A 271 -10.18 19.48 37.47
N TYR A 272 -9.05 18.81 37.23
CA TYR A 272 -8.15 18.28 38.26
C TYR A 272 -6.70 18.68 37.96
N GLU A 273 -5.83 18.71 38.98
CA GLU A 273 -4.36 18.92 38.84
C GLU A 273 -3.63 17.70 38.24
N ASP A 274 -4.38 16.76 37.66
CA ASP A 274 -3.88 15.56 37.02
C ASP A 274 -2.99 15.91 35.81
N VAL A 275 -1.92 15.15 35.63
CA VAL A 275 -1.07 15.22 34.44
C VAL A 275 -0.87 13.82 33.85
N VAL A 276 -0.90 13.76 32.53
CA VAL A 276 -0.67 12.53 31.78
C VAL A 276 0.80 12.15 31.87
N ALA A 277 1.08 10.87 32.07
CA ALA A 277 2.45 10.38 32.23
C ALA A 277 3.34 10.58 30.99
N SER A 278 4.64 10.75 31.24
CA SER A 278 5.69 10.57 30.23
C SER A 278 5.63 9.16 29.60
N GLY A 279 6.15 9.03 28.37
CA GLY A 279 6.40 7.76 27.69
C GLY A 279 5.39 7.39 26.60
N THR A 280 4.39 8.25 26.34
CA THR A 280 3.56 8.17 25.13
C THR A 280 4.45 8.09 23.88
N ASN A 281 4.18 7.12 23.01
CA ASN A 281 4.89 6.95 21.74
C ASN A 281 3.94 6.42 20.65
N VAL A 282 4.43 6.46 19.40
CA VAL A 282 3.76 5.88 18.23
C VAL A 282 4.73 4.92 17.57
N LYS A 283 4.22 3.75 17.18
CA LYS A 283 4.95 2.74 16.42
C LYS A 283 4.44 2.73 14.99
N LEU A 284 5.38 2.64 14.06
CA LEU A 284 5.09 2.50 12.64
C LEU A 284 5.46 1.09 12.20
N SER A 285 4.48 0.44 11.57
CA SER A 285 4.59 -0.87 10.94
C SER A 285 4.19 -0.71 9.47
N TYR A 286 4.50 -1.68 8.62
CA TYR A 286 4.00 -1.68 7.24
C TYR A 286 3.66 -3.08 6.74
N LYS A 287 2.70 -3.14 5.83
CA LYS A 287 2.36 -4.37 5.09
C LYS A 287 2.71 -4.13 3.61
N TYR A 288 3.29 -5.13 2.93
CA TYR A 288 3.77 -4.99 1.56
C TYR A 288 3.67 -6.31 0.79
N ALA A 289 3.59 -6.25 -0.55
CA ALA A 289 3.58 -7.45 -1.36
C ALA A 289 4.95 -8.13 -1.40
N ALA A 290 4.97 -9.41 -1.04
CA ALA A 290 6.18 -10.17 -0.77
C ALA A 290 6.13 -11.64 -1.25
N THR A 291 4.95 -12.14 -1.63
CA THR A 291 4.76 -13.56 -1.98
C THR A 291 4.91 -13.82 -3.47
N TYR A 292 4.25 -13.02 -4.32
CA TYR A 292 4.22 -13.20 -5.77
C TYR A 292 5.00 -12.12 -6.52
N LEU A 293 5.19 -10.95 -5.92
CA LEU A 293 5.96 -9.82 -6.45
C LEU A 293 7.33 -9.77 -5.77
N SER A 294 8.35 -9.34 -6.51
CA SER A 294 9.75 -9.47 -6.13
C SER A 294 10.50 -8.13 -6.03
N ASN A 295 10.01 -7.08 -6.70
CA ASN A 295 10.69 -5.78 -6.80
C ASN A 295 10.07 -4.67 -5.91
N ILE A 296 9.21 -5.05 -4.97
CA ILE A 296 8.48 -4.11 -4.10
C ILE A 296 9.41 -3.50 -3.05
N SER A 297 9.80 -2.25 -3.28
CA SER A 297 10.56 -1.45 -2.33
C SER A 297 9.73 -1.09 -1.10
N THR A 298 10.31 -1.22 0.09
CA THR A 298 9.66 -0.92 1.37
C THR A 298 10.09 0.44 1.92
N PRO A 299 9.25 1.11 2.74
CA PRO A 299 9.64 2.38 3.36
C PRO A 299 10.72 2.19 4.42
N THR A 300 11.58 3.19 4.54
CA THR A 300 12.33 3.49 5.78
C THR A 300 11.61 4.59 6.54
N PHE A 301 11.80 4.69 7.86
CA PHE A 301 11.15 5.72 8.67
C PHE A 301 12.15 6.59 9.41
N SER A 302 11.74 7.82 9.73
CA SER A 302 12.50 8.73 10.59
C SER A 302 11.57 9.69 11.33
N ASN A 303 12.03 10.19 12.48
CA ASN A 303 11.39 11.30 13.17
C ASN A 303 11.62 12.61 12.40
N LEU A 304 10.68 13.55 12.52
CA LEU A 304 10.85 14.94 12.13
C LEU A 304 11.15 15.82 13.35
N ALA A 305 11.21 17.14 13.16
CA ALA A 305 11.62 18.10 14.19
C ALA A 305 10.74 18.07 15.46
N ASN A 306 9.47 17.68 15.31
CA ASN A 306 8.55 17.45 16.42
C ASN A 306 8.64 15.98 16.87
N VAL A 307 9.29 15.74 18.00
CA VAL A 307 9.18 14.50 18.78
C VAL A 307 8.33 14.78 20.02
N PHE A 308 7.63 13.75 20.54
CA PHE A 308 6.64 13.91 21.61
C PHE A 308 7.21 14.65 22.83
#